data_AF-A0A6N7ZU36-F1
#
_entry.id   AF-A0A6N7ZU36-F1
#
_cell.length_a   1.000
_cell.length_b   1.000
_cell.length_c   1.000
_cell.angle_alpha   90.00
_cell.angle_beta   90.00
_cell.angle_gamma   90.00
#
_symmetry.space_group_name_H-M   'P 1'
#
loop_
_entity.id
_entity.type
_entity.pdbx_description
1 polymer ?
#
loop_
_entity_poly.entity_id
_entity_poly.type
_entity_poly.pdbx_seq_one_letter_code
_entity_poly.pdbx_strand_id
1 'polypeptide(L)' 'MTELIGVAALAAGGYWIVRRMKKKVAQVEAQLSKMAAQADPAGRGAKLVLDPATGKYRPQG' A
#
# COMPACT_ATOMS: atom_id res chain seq x y z
N MET A 1 39.84 -8.02 -2.27
CA MET A 1 39.15 -7.96 -3.59
C MET A 1 37.99 -8.95 -3.67
N THR A 2 38.17 -10.21 -3.31
CA THR A 2 37.11 -11.25 -3.27
C THR A 2 35.97 -10.96 -2.27
N GLU A 3 36.29 -10.40 -1.10
CA GLU A 3 35.27 -10.00 -0.11
C GLU A 3 34.30 -8.93 -0.62
N LEU A 4 34.81 -7.95 -1.39
CA LEU A 4 33.99 -6.91 -2.02
C LEU A 4 33.01 -7.47 -3.05
N ILE A 5 33.43 -8.49 -3.81
CA ILE A 5 32.59 -9.17 -4.81
C ILE A 5 31.48 -9.96 -4.10
N GLY A 6 31.80 -10.64 -2.99
CA GLY A 6 30.82 -11.37 -2.19
C GLY A 6 29.73 -10.46 -1.61
N VAL A 7 30.12 -9.31 -1.05
CA VAL A 7 29.17 -8.32 -0.50
C VAL A 7 28.32 -7.69 -1.60
N ALA A 8 28.90 -7.37 -2.75
CA ALA A 8 28.18 -6.81 -3.90
C ALA A 8 27.14 -7.80 -4.47
N ALA A 9 27.47 -9.08 -4.57
CA ALA A 9 26.54 -10.12 -5.04
C ALA A 9 25.35 -10.29 -4.09
N LEU A 10 25.59 -10.26 -2.78
CA LEU A 10 24.53 -10.38 -1.76
C LEU A 10 23.60 -9.15 -1.79
N ALA A 11 24.16 -7.95 -1.92
CA ALA A 11 23.39 -6.72 -2.07
C ALA A 11 22.52 -6.72 -3.36
N ALA A 12 23.08 -7.18 -4.48
CA ALA A 12 22.36 -7.29 -5.75
C ALA A 12 21.23 -8.34 -5.66
N GLY A 13 21.50 -9.50 -5.04
CA GLY A 13 20.50 -10.54 -4.79
C GLY A 13 19.37 -10.06 -3.89
N GLY A 14 19.71 -9.39 -2.78
CA GLY A 14 18.73 -8.79 -1.86
C GLY A 14 17.87 -7.73 -2.54
N TYR A 15 18.48 -6.84 -3.33
CA TYR A 15 17.76 -5.82 -4.10
C TYR A 15 16.79 -6.45 -5.10
N TRP A 16 17.20 -7.51 -5.80
CA TRP A 16 16.34 -8.18 -6.79
C TRP A 16 15.11 -8.82 -6.14
N ILE A 17 15.29 -9.49 -5.00
CA ILE A 17 14.18 -10.09 -4.22
C ILE A 17 13.21 -9.00 -3.76
N VAL A 18 13.71 -7.94 -3.12
CA VAL A 18 12.89 -6.83 -2.63
C VAL A 18 12.12 -6.16 -3.78
N ARG A 19 12.76 -5.95 -4.93
CA ARG A 19 12.12 -5.40 -6.12
C ARG A 19 10.98 -6.29 -6.63
N ARG A 20 11.16 -7.61 -6.60
CA ARG A 20 10.13 -8.56 -7.02
C ARG A 20 8.94 -8.58 -6.05
N MET A 21 9.22 -8.54 -4.75
CA MET A 21 8.20 -8.45 -3.70
C MET A 21 7.38 -7.17 -3.83
N LYS A 22 8.02 -6.00 -3.98
CA LYS A 22 7.32 -4.71 -4.18
C LYS A 22 6.35 -4.76 -5.36
N LYS A 23 6.74 -5.40 -6.48
CA LYS A 23 5.87 -5.56 -7.64
C LYS A 23 4.62 -6.42 -7.34
N LYS A 24 4.75 -7.45 -6.51
CA LYS A 24 3.63 -8.30 -6.09
C LYS A 24 2.71 -7.59 -5.10
N VAL A 25 3.28 -6.86 -4.14
CA VAL A 25 2.52 -6.04 -3.19
C VAL A 25 1.67 -5.01 -3.93
N ALA A 26 2.26 -4.26 -4.87
CA ALA A 26 1.52 -3.29 -5.68
C ALA A 26 0.37 -3.94 -6.50
N GLN A 27 0.55 -5.17 -6.99
CA GLN A 27 -0.51 -5.91 -7.68
C GLN A 27 -1.65 -6.28 -6.73
N VAL A 28 -1.32 -6.72 -5.52
CA VAL A 28 -2.32 -7.08 -4.50
C VAL A 28 -3.07 -5.84 -4.02
N GLU A 29 -2.38 -4.74 -3.75
CA GLU A 29 -3.00 -3.47 -3.37
C GLU A 29 -3.96 -2.94 -4.46
N ALA A 30 -3.56 -3.04 -5.72
CA ALA A 30 -4.41 -2.65 -6.85
C ALA A 30 -5.65 -3.55 -6.95
N GLN A 31 -5.51 -4.85 -6.70
CA GLN A 31 -6.63 -5.79 -6.68
C GLN A 31 -7.57 -5.52 -5.49
N LEU A 32 -7.03 -5.30 -4.30
CA LEU A 32 -7.80 -4.95 -3.10
C LEU A 32 -8.54 -3.62 -3.29
N SER A 33 -7.88 -2.60 -3.85
CA SER A 33 -8.51 -1.31 -4.14
C SER A 33 -9.64 -1.45 -5.15
N LYS A 34 -9.44 -2.28 -6.18
CA LYS A 34 -10.46 -2.58 -7.18
C LYS A 34 -11.64 -3.35 -6.58
N MET A 35 -11.37 -4.33 -5.72
CA MET A 35 -12.42 -5.08 -5.02
C MET A 35 -13.17 -4.19 -4.03
N ALA A 36 -12.49 -3.33 -3.28
CA ALA A 36 -13.14 -2.37 -2.38
C ALA A 36 -14.03 -1.40 -3.17
N ALA A 37 -13.55 -0.88 -4.31
CA ALA A 37 -14.35 -0.03 -5.19
C ALA A 37 -15.56 -0.76 -5.81
N GLN A 38 -15.48 -2.08 -6.00
CA GLN A 38 -16.58 -2.91 -6.53
C GLN A 38 -17.54 -3.40 -5.47
N ALA A 39 -17.04 -3.71 -4.27
CA ALA A 39 -17.83 -4.15 -3.13
C ALA A 39 -18.69 -3.03 -2.56
N ASP A 40 -18.27 -1.78 -2.76
CA ASP A 40 -19.04 -0.62 -2.34
C ASP A 40 -19.05 0.49 -3.41
N PRO A 41 -19.87 0.36 -4.48
CA PRO A 41 -20.00 1.38 -5.51
C PRO A 41 -20.69 2.66 -4.99
N ALA A 42 -21.35 2.59 -3.82
CA ALA A 42 -21.97 3.72 -3.13
C ALA A 42 -21.21 4.15 -1.85
N GLY A 43 -20.49 3.23 -1.20
CA GLY A 43 -19.76 3.46 0.05
C GLY A 43 -18.27 3.65 -0.14
N ARG A 44 -17.91 4.72 -0.85
CA ARG A 44 -16.66 5.44 -0.51
C ARG A 44 -16.86 5.91 0.93
N GLY A 45 -16.49 5.05 1.90
CA GLY A 45 -16.91 5.07 3.30
C GLY A 45 -17.23 6.47 3.77
N ALA A 46 -18.51 6.69 4.12
CA ALA A 46 -19.11 8.00 4.35
C ALA A 46 -18.09 9.02 4.83
N LYS A 47 -17.76 9.97 3.94
CA LYS A 47 -16.61 10.87 4.11
C LYS A 47 -16.71 11.51 5.49
N LEU A 48 -15.85 11.09 6.40
CA LEU A 48 -15.92 11.52 7.79
C LEU A 48 -15.41 12.97 7.84
N VAL A 49 -16.31 13.92 8.10
CA VAL A 49 -15.97 15.34 8.25
C VAL A 49 -15.83 15.65 9.74
N LEU A 50 -14.76 16.36 10.10
CA LEU A 50 -14.53 16.83 11.45
C LEU A 50 -15.59 17.90 11.80
N ASP A 51 -16.41 17.62 12.81
CA ASP A 51 -17.37 18.59 13.33
C ASP A 51 -16.64 19.62 14.22
N PRO A 52 -16.55 20.90 13.82
CA PRO A 52 -15.84 21.92 14.58
C PRO A 52 -16.50 22.25 15.93
N ALA A 53 -17.77 21.88 16.14
CA ALA A 53 -18.47 22.12 17.40
C ALA A 53 -18.21 21.03 18.44
N THR A 54 -18.01 19.78 18.01
CA THR A 54 -17.85 18.63 18.92
C THR A 54 -16.45 18.00 18.90
N GLY A 55 -15.61 18.37 17.92
CA GLY A 55 -14.29 17.78 17.68
C GLY A 55 -14.35 16.31 17.22
N LYS A 56 -15.53 15.78 16.94
CA LYS A 56 -15.73 14.38 16.51
C LYS A 56 -15.93 14.30 15.01
N TYR A 57 -15.45 13.22 14.41
CA TYR A 57 -15.66 12.91 13.01
C TYR A 57 -17.06 12.31 12.80
N ARG A 58 -17.85 12.86 11.87
CA ARG A 58 -19.18 12.35 11.52
C ARG A 58 -19.28 12.00 10.03
N PRO A 59 -20.04 10.95 9.66
CA PRO A 59 -20.28 10.60 8.27
C PRO A 59 -21.01 11.74 7.56
N GLN A 60 -20.46 12.19 6.43
CA GLN A 60 -21.15 13.07 5.50
C GLN A 60 -22.15 12.19 4.72
N GLY A 61 -23.44 12.36 5.03
CA GLY A 61 -24.55 11.78 4.26
C GLY A 61 -24.75 12.49 2.94
#